data_AF-A0A8H5U7S2-F1
#
_entry.id   AF-A0A8H5U7S2-F1
#
_cell.length_a   1.000
_cell.length_b   1.000
_cell.length_c   1.000
_cell.angle_alpha   90.00
_cell.angle_beta   90.00
_cell.angle_gamma   90.00
#
_symmetry.space_group_name_H-M   'P 1'
#
loop_
_entity.id
_entity.type
_entity.pdbx_description
1 polymer ?
#
loop_
_entity_poly.entity_id
_entity_poly.type
_entity_poly.pdbx_seq_one_letter_code
_entity_poly.pdbx_strand_id
1 'polypeptide(L)'
;MNLVSVERDWVIVVARSDTTALRTMNSQMRRIDLVFVVEYFTIAKVYYQVPELQHPKTTPPIVPQNEEQQTRQNAWASFKKAVQKTFSDLRLYFTHPAFAPSFSIALLYCTVLSFGGVMVTYLLASGYTSAQIAALRTVSVTLEVLATWIGPWLMKRIGPVRAGLWFLSWELGCLVIGVSIFWRYADNVLVSTLGLVCGSMLSRIGLWGVDLSAQVIIQEEVEAEKRGAFSAVEASWQNVFEMCSYTSTIIFSSPSQFHNPTALSVTAVFFAWLLYSSFVKKRRGHLVHWPTCMSPEKQQATIDELFEAGPSRRREGL
;
A
#
# COMPACT_ATOMS: atom_id res chain seq x y z
N MET A 1 24.59 -4.71 -2.14
CA MET A 1 23.33 -4.75 -1.37
C MET A 1 22.60 -6.02 -1.82
N ASN A 2 22.51 -7.04 -0.96
CA ASN A 2 22.03 -8.36 -1.34
C ASN A 2 20.55 -8.31 -1.78
N LEU A 3 20.22 -8.93 -2.93
CA LEU A 3 18.84 -9.15 -3.38
C LEU A 3 17.96 -9.79 -2.28
N VAL A 4 18.56 -10.58 -1.39
CA VAL A 4 17.91 -11.18 -0.21
C VAL A 4 17.36 -10.15 0.79
N SER A 5 18.02 -8.99 0.93
CA SER A 5 17.55 -7.88 1.79
C SER A 5 16.46 -7.05 1.11
N VAL A 6 16.49 -6.98 -0.23
CA VAL A 6 15.49 -6.23 -1.01
C VAL A 6 14.20 -7.02 -1.22
N GLU A 7 14.31 -8.33 -1.49
CA GLU A 7 13.16 -9.19 -1.84
C GLU A 7 12.41 -9.73 -0.60
N ARG A 8 13.05 -9.78 0.59
CA ARG A 8 12.50 -10.32 1.86
C ARG A 8 11.87 -11.72 1.75
N ASP A 9 12.23 -12.51 0.73
CA ASP A 9 11.64 -13.83 0.47
C ASP A 9 11.81 -14.84 1.62
N TRP A 10 12.83 -14.65 2.46
CA TRP A 10 13.10 -15.50 3.62
C TRP A 10 12.01 -15.46 4.69
N VAL A 11 11.23 -14.38 4.79
CA VAL A 11 10.15 -14.26 5.78
C VAL A 11 9.10 -15.35 5.59
N ILE A 12 8.80 -15.64 4.33
CA ILE A 12 7.82 -16.65 3.94
C ILE A 12 8.40 -18.05 4.12
N VAL A 13 9.69 -18.24 3.81
CA VAL A 13 10.40 -19.51 4.05
C VAL A 13 10.39 -19.85 5.56
N VAL A 14 10.62 -18.85 6.41
CA VAL A 14 10.61 -19.03 7.88
C VAL A 14 9.19 -19.20 8.43
N ALA A 15 8.20 -18.46 7.91
CA ALA A 15 6.80 -18.57 8.34
C ALA A 15 6.06 -19.81 7.79
N ARG A 16 6.63 -20.47 6.76
CA ARG A 16 6.05 -21.63 6.06
C ARG A 16 4.60 -21.39 5.62
N SER A 17 3.63 -22.04 6.26
CA SER A 17 2.19 -21.98 5.97
C SER A 17 1.36 -21.27 7.06
N ASP A 18 1.99 -20.71 8.10
CA ASP A 18 1.30 -19.98 9.16
C ASP A 18 1.15 -18.49 8.79
N THR A 19 -0.03 -18.15 8.29
CA THR A 19 -0.41 -16.76 7.94
C THR A 19 -0.38 -15.80 9.14
N THR A 20 -0.50 -16.29 10.37
CA THR A 20 -0.44 -15.47 11.59
C THR A 20 1.02 -15.18 11.98
N ALA A 21 1.89 -16.18 11.85
CA ALA A 21 3.34 -16.01 12.03
C ALA A 21 3.91 -15.06 10.97
N LEU A 22 3.50 -15.19 9.71
CA LEU A 22 3.92 -14.32 8.62
C LEU A 22 3.60 -12.85 8.89
N ARG A 23 2.36 -12.56 9.31
CA ARG A 23 1.92 -11.19 9.65
C ARG A 23 2.69 -10.62 10.84
N THR A 24 2.94 -11.46 11.84
CA THR A 24 3.72 -11.07 13.02
C THR A 24 5.16 -10.76 12.61
N MET A 25 5.82 -11.63 11.84
CA MET A 25 7.17 -11.41 11.34
C MET A 25 7.29 -10.19 10.43
N ASN A 26 6.38 -9.98 9.49
CA ASN A 26 6.35 -8.79 8.65
C ASN A 26 6.24 -7.50 9.48
N SER A 27 5.41 -7.50 10.53
CA SER A 27 5.29 -6.35 11.42
C SER A 27 6.53 -6.12 12.29
N GLN A 28 7.19 -7.19 12.74
CA GLN A 28 8.40 -7.12 13.55
C GLN A 28 9.61 -6.68 12.71
N MET A 29 9.75 -7.20 11.50
CA MET A 29 10.74 -6.75 10.53
C MET A 29 10.68 -5.26 10.29
N ARG A 30 9.49 -4.73 10.02
CA ARG A 30 9.34 -3.30 9.75
C ARG A 30 9.70 -2.41 10.94
N ARG A 31 9.54 -2.91 12.17
CA ARG A 31 10.02 -2.23 13.37
C ARG A 31 11.54 -2.33 13.52
N ILE A 32 12.12 -3.44 13.08
CA ILE A 32 13.56 -3.67 13.05
C ILE A 32 14.23 -2.82 11.97
N ASP A 33 13.61 -2.62 10.80
CA ASP A 33 14.10 -1.76 9.70
C ASP A 33 14.24 -0.28 10.12
N LEU A 34 13.47 0.16 11.13
CA LEU A 34 13.64 1.49 11.73
C LEU A 34 14.94 1.62 12.53
N VAL A 35 15.63 0.50 12.78
CA VAL A 35 16.90 0.42 13.51
C VAL A 35 17.91 -0.38 12.68
N PHE A 36 18.56 0.28 11.72
CA PHE A 36 19.51 -0.31 10.76
C PHE A 36 20.51 -1.31 11.36
N VAL A 37 21.01 -1.05 12.58
CA VAL A 37 21.94 -1.95 13.27
C VAL A 37 21.27 -3.30 13.63
N VAL A 38 20.04 -3.25 14.15
CA VAL A 38 19.28 -4.45 14.53
C VAL A 38 18.84 -5.22 13.28
N GLU A 39 18.48 -4.52 12.20
CA GLU A 39 18.17 -5.11 10.90
C GLU A 39 19.34 -5.94 10.39
N TYR A 40 20.55 -5.36 10.37
CA TYR A 40 21.74 -6.07 9.91
C TYR A 40 22.00 -7.34 10.72
N PHE A 41 21.97 -7.26 12.06
CA PHE A 41 22.21 -8.42 12.91
C PHE A 41 21.11 -9.50 12.77
N THR A 42 19.85 -9.09 12.58
CA THR A 42 18.73 -10.03 12.41
C THR A 42 18.82 -10.75 11.07
N ILE A 43 19.11 -10.03 9.99
CA ILE A 43 19.33 -10.62 8.66
C ILE A 43 20.54 -11.55 8.68
N ALA A 44 21.65 -11.12 9.29
CA ALA A 44 22.84 -11.96 9.42
C ALA A 44 22.52 -13.26 10.17
N LYS A 45 21.80 -13.16 11.30
CA LYS A 45 21.39 -14.34 12.07
C LYS A 45 20.51 -15.29 11.25
N VAL A 46 19.54 -14.77 10.50
CA VAL A 46 18.67 -15.60 9.65
C VAL A 46 19.45 -16.24 8.49
N TYR A 47 20.37 -15.48 7.87
CA TYR A 47 21.23 -15.99 6.80
C TYR A 47 22.11 -17.18 7.24
N TYR A 48 22.58 -17.15 8.49
CA TYR A 48 23.33 -18.29 9.06
C TYR A 48 22.45 -19.42 9.57
N GLN A 49 21.17 -19.15 9.90
CA GLN A 49 20.25 -20.15 10.46
C GLN A 49 19.43 -20.89 9.41
N VAL A 50 19.28 -20.36 8.19
CA VAL A 50 18.51 -20.98 7.10
C VAL A 50 19.48 -21.40 5.98
N PRO A 51 19.91 -22.67 5.92
CA PRO A 51 20.87 -23.15 4.92
C PRO A 51 20.39 -22.94 3.48
N GLU A 52 19.07 -22.94 3.25
CA GLU A 52 18.45 -22.72 1.96
C GLU A 52 18.79 -21.35 1.33
N LEU A 53 19.12 -20.33 2.15
CA LEU A 53 19.50 -19.00 1.68
C LEU A 53 20.96 -18.89 1.24
N GLN A 54 21.78 -19.90 1.56
CA GLN A 54 23.22 -19.93 1.23
C GLN A 54 23.47 -20.55 -0.15
N HIS A 55 22.47 -21.20 -0.74
CA HIS A 55 22.60 -21.74 -2.09
C HIS A 55 22.66 -20.60 -3.11
N PRO A 56 23.71 -20.54 -3.96
CA PRO A 56 23.75 -19.59 -5.06
C PRO A 56 22.54 -19.82 -5.97
N LYS A 57 21.79 -18.75 -6.30
CA LYS A 57 20.84 -18.80 -7.42
C LYS A 57 21.66 -19.23 -8.65
N THR A 58 21.34 -20.38 -9.25
CA THR A 58 22.17 -21.04 -10.27
C THR A 58 22.39 -20.14 -11.48
N THR A 59 23.56 -19.50 -11.55
CA THR A 59 24.04 -18.84 -12.76
C THR A 59 24.73 -19.91 -13.61
N PRO A 60 24.31 -20.14 -14.89
CA PRO A 60 25.01 -21.09 -15.75
C PRO A 60 26.48 -20.67 -15.95
N PRO A 61 27.42 -21.62 -16.13
CA PRO A 61 28.85 -21.34 -16.16
C PRO A 61 29.21 -20.43 -17.32
N ILE A 62 29.91 -19.33 -17.03
CA ILE A 62 30.47 -18.44 -18.05
C ILE A 62 31.71 -19.13 -18.64
N VAL A 63 31.58 -19.65 -19.85
CA VAL A 63 32.71 -20.11 -20.67
C VAL A 63 33.33 -18.88 -21.32
N PRO A 64 34.66 -18.63 -21.21
CA PRO A 64 35.30 -17.50 -21.86
C PRO A 64 35.33 -17.73 -23.39
N GLN A 65 34.59 -16.92 -24.16
CA GLN A 65 34.66 -16.89 -25.61
C GLN A 65 34.81 -15.45 -26.13
N ASN A 66 35.99 -15.19 -26.71
CA ASN A 66 36.41 -14.15 -27.67
C ASN A 66 35.49 -12.91 -27.86
N GLU A 67 35.92 -11.78 -27.29
CA GLU A 67 35.06 -10.67 -26.83
C GLU A 67 34.88 -9.45 -27.77
N GLU A 68 35.35 -9.42 -29.03
CA GLU A 68 35.29 -8.17 -29.83
C GLU A 68 34.29 -8.16 -31.00
N GLN A 69 34.11 -9.25 -31.76
CA GLN A 69 33.15 -9.28 -32.88
C GLN A 69 31.76 -9.83 -32.52
N GLN A 70 31.68 -10.71 -31.53
CA GLN A 70 30.43 -11.29 -31.03
C GLN A 70 29.59 -10.26 -30.26
N THR A 71 30.22 -9.23 -29.69
CA THR A 71 29.61 -8.28 -28.74
C THR A 71 28.53 -7.39 -29.35
N ARG A 72 28.59 -7.05 -30.65
CA ARG A 72 27.55 -6.23 -31.32
C ARG A 72 26.30 -7.03 -31.73
N GLN A 73 26.47 -8.25 -32.25
CA GLN A 73 25.35 -9.15 -32.54
C GLN A 73 24.71 -9.70 -31.25
N ASN A 74 25.54 -10.01 -30.25
CA ASN A 74 25.10 -10.40 -28.92
C ASN A 74 24.43 -9.25 -28.19
N ALA A 75 24.84 -7.99 -28.38
CA ALA A 75 24.16 -6.84 -27.78
C ALA A 75 22.74 -6.68 -28.33
N TRP A 76 22.53 -6.78 -29.65
CA TRP A 76 21.18 -6.69 -30.23
C TRP A 76 20.30 -7.90 -29.85
N ALA A 77 20.86 -9.11 -29.86
CA ALA A 77 20.15 -10.30 -29.41
C ALA A 77 19.84 -10.27 -27.91
N SER A 78 20.74 -9.75 -27.08
CA SER A 78 20.55 -9.57 -25.64
C SER A 78 19.56 -8.46 -25.33
N PHE A 79 19.59 -7.36 -26.09
CA PHE A 79 18.58 -6.31 -26.02
C PHE A 79 17.20 -6.84 -26.41
N LYS A 80 17.08 -7.58 -27.52
CA LYS A 80 15.83 -8.22 -27.92
C LYS A 80 15.32 -9.19 -26.86
N LYS A 81 16.20 -10.01 -26.27
CA LYS A 81 15.87 -10.90 -25.15
C LYS A 81 15.44 -10.11 -23.90
N ALA A 82 16.10 -9.00 -23.58
CA ALA A 82 15.76 -8.14 -22.45
C ALA A 82 14.37 -7.51 -22.66
N VAL A 83 14.11 -6.92 -23.83
CA VAL A 83 12.79 -6.34 -24.18
C VAL A 83 11.70 -7.41 -24.15
N GLN A 84 11.96 -8.61 -24.69
CA GLN A 84 11.01 -9.70 -24.66
C GLN A 84 10.73 -10.17 -23.22
N LYS A 85 11.77 -10.23 -22.38
CA LYS A 85 11.63 -10.54 -20.95
C LYS A 85 10.80 -9.48 -20.24
N THR A 86 11.10 -8.20 -20.44
CA THR A 86 10.32 -7.09 -19.87
C THR A 86 8.85 -7.15 -20.29
N PHE A 87 8.56 -7.45 -21.56
CA PHE A 87 7.18 -7.61 -22.03
C PHE A 87 6.48 -8.81 -21.39
N SER A 88 7.20 -9.93 -21.21
CA SER A 88 6.69 -11.10 -20.49
C SER A 88 6.39 -10.78 -19.03
N ASP A 89 7.29 -10.09 -18.35
CA ASP A 89 7.15 -9.71 -16.95
C ASP A 89 5.99 -8.71 -16.76
N LEU A 90 5.82 -7.75 -17.68
CA LEU A 90 4.67 -6.85 -17.73
C LEU A 90 3.36 -7.62 -17.92
N ARG A 91 3.33 -8.54 -18.90
CA ARG A 91 2.14 -9.36 -19.14
C ARG A 91 1.79 -10.21 -17.91
N LEU A 92 2.79 -10.78 -17.26
CA LEU A 92 2.63 -11.52 -16.01
C LEU A 92 2.03 -10.63 -14.92
N TYR A 93 2.56 -9.42 -14.73
CA TYR A 93 2.05 -8.46 -13.75
C TYR A 93 0.57 -8.11 -13.97
N PHE A 94 0.17 -7.75 -15.19
CA PHE A 94 -1.21 -7.36 -15.50
C PHE A 94 -2.22 -8.51 -15.47
N THR A 95 -1.76 -9.75 -15.62
CA THR A 95 -2.64 -10.93 -15.56
C THR A 95 -2.71 -11.54 -14.15
N HIS A 96 -1.80 -11.15 -13.25
CA HIS A 96 -1.73 -11.71 -11.91
C HIS A 96 -2.93 -11.27 -11.04
N PRO A 97 -3.49 -12.16 -10.20
CA PRO A 97 -4.61 -11.79 -9.31
C PRO A 97 -4.26 -10.71 -8.29
N ALA A 98 -2.99 -10.60 -7.88
CA ALA A 98 -2.48 -9.54 -7.00
C ALA A 98 -2.21 -8.20 -7.71
N PHE A 99 -2.56 -8.06 -9.01
CA PHE A 99 -2.39 -6.83 -9.78
C PHE A 99 -3.06 -5.63 -9.08
N ALA A 100 -4.33 -5.77 -8.72
CA ALA A 100 -5.11 -4.64 -8.22
C ALA A 100 -4.57 -4.03 -6.91
N PRO A 101 -4.21 -4.80 -5.86
CA PRO A 101 -3.58 -4.21 -4.67
C PRO A 101 -2.22 -3.58 -4.98
N SER A 102 -1.39 -4.19 -5.82
CA SER A 102 -0.09 -3.66 -6.22
C SER A 102 -0.21 -2.35 -7.01
N PHE A 103 -1.06 -2.32 -8.03
CA PHE A 103 -1.26 -1.12 -8.86
C PHE A 103 -1.97 0.00 -8.09
N SER A 104 -2.82 -0.34 -7.12
CA SER A 104 -3.41 0.64 -6.20
C SER A 104 -2.32 1.32 -5.37
N ILE A 105 -1.35 0.57 -4.82
CA ILE A 105 -0.18 1.18 -4.15
C ILE A 105 0.56 2.09 -5.14
N ALA A 106 0.84 1.61 -6.35
CA ALA A 106 1.59 2.40 -7.33
C ALA A 106 0.91 3.75 -7.60
N LEU A 107 -0.42 3.79 -7.72
CA LEU A 107 -1.18 5.04 -7.86
C LEU A 107 -1.00 6.01 -6.67
N LEU A 108 -0.86 5.50 -5.44
CA LEU A 108 -0.66 6.33 -4.25
C LEU A 108 0.70 7.07 -4.25
N TYR A 109 1.68 6.61 -5.05
CA TYR A 109 2.93 7.34 -5.27
C TYR A 109 2.72 8.60 -6.13
N CYS A 110 1.60 8.71 -6.84
CA CYS A 110 1.22 9.94 -7.53
C CYS A 110 0.63 10.96 -6.54
N THR A 111 1.47 11.47 -5.65
CA THR A 111 1.04 12.42 -4.61
C THR A 111 2.09 13.50 -4.35
N VAL A 112 1.63 14.73 -4.18
CA VAL A 112 2.43 15.85 -3.65
C VAL A 112 2.15 16.10 -2.17
N LEU A 113 1.18 15.37 -1.59
CA LEU A 113 0.66 15.60 -0.26
C LEU A 113 1.46 14.84 0.81
N SER A 114 2.78 14.89 0.71
CA SER A 114 3.73 14.26 1.65
C SER A 114 4.71 15.28 2.19
N PHE A 115 5.23 15.07 3.41
CA PHE A 115 6.33 15.87 3.97
C PHE A 115 7.69 15.60 3.26
N GLY A 116 7.67 15.45 1.94
CA GLY A 116 8.82 15.49 1.06
C GLY A 116 9.13 16.90 0.57
N GLY A 117 10.02 17.00 -0.43
CA GLY A 117 10.50 18.29 -0.93
C GLY A 117 9.41 19.24 -1.39
N VAL A 118 8.39 18.73 -2.10
CA VAL A 118 7.31 19.55 -2.68
C VAL A 118 6.49 20.28 -1.62
N MET A 119 5.95 19.57 -0.63
CA MET A 119 5.17 20.19 0.44
C MET A 119 6.02 21.14 1.28
N VAL A 120 7.25 20.77 1.59
CA VAL A 120 8.17 21.64 2.36
C VAL A 120 8.42 22.95 1.59
N THR A 121 8.68 22.88 0.29
CA THR A 121 8.84 24.06 -0.57
C THR A 121 7.57 24.91 -0.60
N TYR A 122 6.39 24.30 -0.70
CA TYR A 122 5.12 25.01 -0.63
C TYR A 122 4.92 25.74 0.71
N LEU A 123 5.22 25.08 1.83
CA LEU A 123 5.12 25.67 3.17
C LEU A 123 6.10 26.83 3.37
N LEU A 124 7.35 26.67 2.92
CA LEU A 124 8.34 27.75 2.94
C LEU A 124 7.88 28.95 2.09
N ALA A 125 7.37 28.69 0.89
CA ALA A 125 6.83 29.72 0.00
C ALA A 125 5.59 30.41 0.57
N SER A 126 4.83 29.72 1.43
CA SER A 126 3.66 30.25 2.15
C SER A 126 4.02 31.02 3.43
N GLY A 127 5.31 31.15 3.76
CA GLY A 127 5.81 31.93 4.89
C GLY A 127 6.07 31.16 6.18
N TYR A 128 6.01 29.82 6.16
CA TYR A 128 6.33 29.00 7.33
C TYR A 128 7.84 28.91 7.55
N THR A 129 8.25 28.89 8.80
CA THR A 129 9.67 28.73 9.16
C THR A 129 10.09 27.27 9.11
N SER A 130 11.37 27.01 8.84
CA SER A 130 11.94 25.65 8.84
C SER A 130 11.72 24.91 10.17
N ALA A 131 11.72 25.63 11.29
CA ALA A 131 11.46 25.06 12.62
C ALA A 131 10.00 24.55 12.75
N GLN A 132 9.02 25.32 12.29
CA GLN A 132 7.61 24.90 12.28
C GLN A 132 7.40 23.67 11.38
N ILE A 133 8.02 23.67 10.20
CA ILE A 133 7.95 22.55 9.27
C ILE A 133 8.57 21.28 9.89
N ALA A 134 9.71 21.42 10.57
CA ALA A 134 10.35 20.31 11.28
C ALA A 134 9.48 19.76 12.42
N ALA A 135 8.80 20.64 13.17
CA ALA A 135 7.86 20.22 14.21
C ALA A 135 6.68 19.44 13.62
N LEU A 136 6.06 19.94 12.55
CA LEU A 136 4.96 19.27 11.85
C LEU A 136 5.38 17.91 11.27
N ARG A 137 6.58 17.83 10.69
CA ARG A 137 7.16 16.58 10.19
C ARG A 137 7.37 15.57 11.31
N THR A 138 7.84 15.99 12.48
CA THR A 138 7.99 15.10 13.64
C THR A 138 6.66 14.47 14.04
N VAL A 139 5.58 15.26 14.04
CA VAL A 139 4.23 14.74 14.30
C VAL A 139 3.78 13.78 13.20
N SER A 140 4.02 14.10 11.92
CA SER A 140 3.70 13.20 10.78
C SER A 140 4.39 11.84 10.93
N VAL A 141 5.70 11.84 11.21
CA VAL A 141 6.49 10.63 11.40
C VAL A 141 5.97 9.82 12.58
N THR A 142 5.53 10.48 13.66
CA THR A 142 4.92 9.78 14.80
C THR A 142 3.65 9.04 14.38
N LEU A 143 2.78 9.67 13.58
CA LEU A 143 1.56 9.03 13.04
C LEU A 143 1.90 7.88 12.07
N GLU A 144 2.94 8.02 11.26
CA GLU A 144 3.44 6.95 10.37
C GLU A 144 3.90 5.74 11.17
N VAL A 145 4.67 5.96 12.24
CA VAL A 145 5.13 4.90 13.14
C VAL A 145 3.93 4.26 13.84
N LEU A 146 2.91 5.03 14.24
CA LEU A 146 1.66 4.50 14.82
C LEU A 146 0.95 3.50 13.90
N ALA A 147 1.04 3.68 12.58
CA ALA A 147 0.47 2.75 11.59
C ALA A 147 1.05 1.33 11.70
N THR A 148 2.27 1.17 12.22
CA THR A 148 2.90 -0.15 12.40
C THR A 148 2.30 -0.99 13.53
N TRP A 149 1.52 -0.38 14.44
CA TRP A 149 0.70 -1.11 15.40
C TRP A 149 -0.74 -1.25 14.92
N ILE A 150 -1.31 -0.17 14.37
CA ILE A 150 -2.70 -0.15 13.91
C ILE A 150 -2.91 -1.14 12.73
N GLY A 151 -1.96 -1.19 11.79
CA GLY A 151 -1.96 -2.08 10.62
C GLY A 151 -2.14 -3.54 10.99
N PRO A 152 -1.16 -4.18 11.68
CA PRO A 152 -1.25 -5.58 12.08
C PRO A 152 -2.44 -5.88 12.98
N TRP A 153 -2.78 -4.97 13.90
CA TRP A 153 -3.94 -5.12 14.77
C TRP A 153 -5.24 -5.21 13.96
N LEU A 154 -5.43 -4.32 12.98
CA LEU A 154 -6.61 -4.31 12.12
C LEU A 154 -6.62 -5.52 11.18
N MET A 155 -5.47 -5.88 10.59
CA MET A 155 -5.33 -7.07 9.75
C MET A 155 -5.66 -8.37 10.51
N LYS A 156 -5.32 -8.46 11.80
CA LYS A 156 -5.70 -9.61 12.64
C LYS A 156 -7.22 -9.68 12.89
N ARG A 157 -7.88 -8.53 13.00
CA ARG A 157 -9.33 -8.42 13.29
C ARG A 157 -10.21 -8.69 12.07
N ILE A 158 -9.90 -8.07 10.93
CA ILE A 158 -10.77 -8.09 9.74
C ILE A 158 -10.13 -8.74 8.51
N GLY A 159 -8.87 -9.14 8.60
CA GLY A 159 -8.09 -9.70 7.49
C GLY A 159 -7.37 -8.64 6.67
N PRO A 160 -6.24 -8.98 5.99
CA PRO A 160 -5.45 -8.03 5.21
C PRO A 160 -6.23 -7.31 4.11
N VAL A 161 -7.06 -8.04 3.36
CA VAL A 161 -7.87 -7.49 2.26
C VAL A 161 -8.86 -6.43 2.74
N ARG A 162 -9.51 -6.63 3.89
CA ARG A 162 -10.48 -5.63 4.42
C ARG A 162 -9.77 -4.48 5.11
N ALA A 163 -8.66 -4.77 5.80
CA ALA A 163 -7.83 -3.75 6.42
C ALA A 163 -7.30 -2.76 5.37
N GLY A 164 -6.81 -3.26 4.23
CA GLY A 164 -6.35 -2.41 3.13
C GLY A 164 -7.43 -1.47 2.61
N LEU A 165 -8.65 -1.97 2.40
CA LEU A 165 -9.78 -1.12 1.98
C LEU A 165 -10.16 -0.07 3.04
N TRP A 166 -10.14 -0.44 4.33
CA TRP A 166 -10.43 0.48 5.42
C TRP A 166 -9.38 1.60 5.48
N PHE A 167 -8.10 1.26 5.42
CA PHE A 167 -7.00 2.22 5.43
C PHE A 167 -7.02 3.14 4.22
N LEU A 168 -7.32 2.61 3.03
CA LEU A 168 -7.42 3.40 1.81
C LEU A 168 -8.64 4.34 1.82
N SER A 169 -9.74 3.91 2.43
CA SER A 169 -10.93 4.76 2.64
C SER A 169 -10.64 5.88 3.65
N TRP A 170 -9.90 5.56 4.72
CA TRP A 170 -9.42 6.54 5.69
C TRP A 170 -8.51 7.58 5.04
N GLU A 171 -7.53 7.13 4.25
CA GLU A 171 -6.63 8.00 3.50
C GLU A 171 -7.40 8.96 2.58
N LEU A 172 -8.30 8.42 1.76
CA LEU A 172 -9.15 9.20 0.86
C LEU A 172 -9.98 10.22 1.63
N GLY A 173 -10.63 9.82 2.73
CA GLY A 173 -11.44 10.71 3.55
C GLY A 173 -10.63 11.87 4.13
N CYS A 174 -9.47 11.59 4.73
CA CYS A 174 -8.59 12.61 5.29
C CYS A 174 -8.10 13.61 4.23
N LEU A 175 -7.71 13.11 3.05
CA LEU A 175 -7.22 13.97 1.96
C LEU A 175 -8.33 14.79 1.33
N VAL A 176 -9.51 14.21 1.10
CA VAL A 176 -10.68 14.94 0.59
C VAL A 176 -11.07 16.07 1.54
N ILE A 177 -11.12 15.80 2.85
CA ILE A 177 -11.42 16.83 3.86
C ILE A 177 -10.33 17.92 3.85
N GLY A 178 -9.05 17.53 3.90
CA GLY A 178 -7.93 18.47 3.95
C GLY A 178 -7.86 19.37 2.70
N VAL A 179 -8.01 18.78 1.50
CA VAL A 179 -8.00 19.53 0.24
C VAL A 179 -9.27 20.37 0.06
N SER A 180 -10.42 19.91 0.56
CA SER A 180 -11.65 20.71 0.54
C SER A 180 -11.51 21.97 1.41
N ILE A 181 -10.91 21.86 2.59
CA ILE A 181 -10.61 23.03 3.45
C ILE A 181 -9.60 23.95 2.75
N PHE A 182 -8.56 23.35 2.15
CA PHE A 182 -7.54 24.08 1.39
C PHE A 182 -8.14 24.96 0.30
N TRP A 183 -9.06 24.43 -0.51
CA TRP A 183 -9.74 25.18 -1.58
C TRP A 183 -10.79 26.16 -1.07
N ARG A 184 -11.58 25.76 -0.06
CA ARG A 184 -12.69 26.59 0.44
C ARG A 184 -12.23 27.88 1.12
N TYR A 185 -11.04 27.84 1.73
CA TYR A 185 -10.46 28.95 2.49
C TYR A 185 -9.20 29.51 1.82
N ALA A 186 -9.14 29.52 0.48
CA ALA A 186 -7.99 30.02 -0.27
C ALA A 186 -7.56 31.45 0.12
N ASP A 187 -8.49 32.29 0.56
CA ASP A 187 -8.21 33.66 1.02
C ASP A 187 -7.48 33.71 2.38
N ASN A 188 -7.64 32.67 3.21
CA ASN A 188 -7.03 32.58 4.55
C ASN A 188 -5.90 31.55 4.55
N VAL A 189 -4.68 32.02 4.25
CA VAL A 189 -3.47 31.18 4.12
C VAL A 189 -3.27 30.23 5.30
N LEU A 190 -3.49 30.71 6.54
CA LEU A 190 -3.32 29.90 7.75
C LEU A 190 -4.30 28.72 7.80
N VAL A 191 -5.60 28.96 7.58
CA VAL A 191 -6.63 27.91 7.65
C VAL A 191 -6.49 26.94 6.49
N SER A 192 -6.23 27.46 5.30
CA SER A 192 -5.98 26.67 4.09
C SER A 192 -4.80 25.72 4.29
N THR A 193 -3.66 26.24 4.74
CA THR A 193 -2.44 25.46 4.94
C THR A 193 -2.58 24.45 6.09
N LEU A 194 -3.21 24.83 7.21
CA LEU A 194 -3.46 23.89 8.31
C LEU A 194 -4.39 22.75 7.89
N GLY A 195 -5.44 23.03 7.12
CA GLY A 195 -6.34 22.00 6.58
C GLY A 195 -5.58 20.99 5.72
N LEU A 196 -4.75 21.49 4.81
CA LEU A 196 -3.90 20.67 3.94
C LEU A 196 -2.90 19.83 4.74
N VAL A 197 -2.17 20.45 5.69
CA VAL A 197 -1.18 19.80 6.52
C VAL A 197 -1.81 18.73 7.40
N CYS A 198 -2.84 19.07 8.18
CA CYS A 198 -3.51 18.11 9.05
C CYS A 198 -4.14 16.95 8.27
N GLY A 199 -4.78 17.22 7.13
CA GLY A 199 -5.30 16.18 6.25
C GLY A 199 -4.21 15.25 5.73
N SER A 200 -3.08 15.81 5.29
CA SER A 200 -1.91 15.04 4.81
C SER A 200 -1.20 14.22 5.89
N MET A 201 -1.26 14.65 7.15
CA MET A 201 -0.67 13.96 8.29
C MET A 201 -1.54 12.79 8.74
N LEU A 202 -2.85 13.01 8.88
CA LEU A 202 -3.79 11.96 9.29
C LEU A 202 -3.93 10.87 8.23
N SER A 203 -3.80 11.23 6.96
CA SER A 203 -3.84 10.27 5.85
C SER A 203 -2.65 9.30 5.86
N ARG A 204 -1.52 9.65 6.49
CA ARG A 204 -0.32 8.79 6.59
C ARG A 204 -0.59 7.44 7.25
N ILE A 205 -1.49 7.41 8.24
CA ILE A 205 -1.91 6.16 8.89
C ILE A 205 -2.58 5.23 7.87
N GLY A 206 -3.43 5.80 7.01
CA GLY A 206 -4.07 5.08 5.93
C GLY A 206 -3.06 4.59 4.90
N LEU A 207 -2.19 5.47 4.41
CA LEU A 207 -1.18 5.14 3.41
C LEU A 207 -0.26 3.98 3.86
N TRP A 208 0.30 4.06 5.06
CA TRP A 208 1.16 2.98 5.59
C TRP A 208 0.37 1.71 5.89
N GLY A 209 -0.88 1.84 6.34
CA GLY A 209 -1.75 0.70 6.61
C GLY A 209 -2.16 -0.07 5.35
N VAL A 210 -2.48 0.63 4.26
CA VAL A 210 -2.78 -0.02 2.96
C VAL A 210 -1.54 -0.66 2.37
N ASP A 211 -0.39 0.00 2.46
CA ASP A 211 0.88 -0.57 2.00
C ASP A 211 1.22 -1.86 2.76
N LEU A 212 1.13 -1.87 4.09
CA LEU A 212 1.27 -3.09 4.90
C LEU A 212 0.32 -4.20 4.47
N SER A 213 -0.94 -3.84 4.21
CA SER A 213 -1.97 -4.81 3.83
C SER A 213 -1.72 -5.40 2.45
N ALA A 214 -1.35 -4.58 1.47
CA ALA A 214 -1.11 -5.02 0.11
C ALA A 214 0.23 -5.77 -0.02
N GLN A 215 1.27 -5.42 0.73
CA GLN A 215 2.50 -6.24 0.79
C GLN A 215 2.21 -7.65 1.32
N VAL A 216 1.40 -7.78 2.38
CA VAL A 216 0.99 -9.11 2.88
C VAL A 216 0.23 -9.88 1.79
N ILE A 217 -0.69 -9.23 1.07
CA ILE A 217 -1.45 -9.89 -0.01
C ILE A 217 -0.53 -10.32 -1.15
N ILE A 218 0.38 -9.46 -1.61
CA ILE A 218 1.31 -9.75 -2.71
C ILE A 218 2.26 -10.87 -2.32
N GLN A 219 2.77 -10.87 -1.09
CA GLN A 219 3.64 -11.94 -0.59
C GLN A 219 2.90 -13.28 -0.47
N GLU A 220 1.65 -13.28 0.01
CA GLU A 220 0.82 -14.48 0.11
C GLU A 220 0.40 -15.03 -1.27
N GLU A 221 0.25 -14.17 -2.29
CA GLU A 221 -0.30 -14.56 -3.60
C GLU A 221 0.74 -14.79 -4.71
N VAL A 222 1.87 -14.07 -4.71
CA VAL A 222 2.87 -14.18 -5.78
C VAL A 222 3.88 -15.28 -5.45
N GLU A 223 4.10 -16.20 -6.39
CA GLU A 223 5.05 -17.30 -6.22
C GLU A 223 6.49 -16.78 -6.07
N ALA A 224 7.29 -17.41 -5.21
CA ALA A 224 8.65 -16.95 -4.88
C ALA A 224 9.55 -16.78 -6.12
N GLU A 225 9.39 -17.64 -7.13
CA GLU A 225 10.17 -17.56 -8.38
C GLU A 225 9.86 -16.32 -9.23
N LYS A 226 8.62 -15.81 -9.16
CA LYS A 226 8.13 -14.67 -9.96
C LYS A 226 8.10 -13.37 -9.16
N ARG A 227 8.28 -13.43 -7.84
CA ARG A 227 8.14 -12.28 -6.95
C ARG A 227 9.12 -11.16 -7.26
N GLY A 228 10.37 -11.48 -7.55
CA GLY A 228 11.37 -10.48 -7.96
C GLY A 228 10.95 -9.71 -9.22
N ALA A 229 10.43 -10.41 -10.24
CA ALA A 229 9.95 -9.78 -11.47
C ALA A 229 8.68 -8.94 -11.24
N PHE A 230 7.73 -9.45 -10.43
CA PHE A 230 6.51 -8.73 -10.07
C PHE A 230 6.83 -7.43 -9.32
N SER A 231 7.68 -7.51 -8.30
CA SER A 231 8.12 -6.35 -7.51
C SER A 231 8.89 -5.33 -8.34
N ALA A 232 9.68 -5.77 -9.33
CA ALA A 232 10.38 -4.87 -10.24
C ALA A 232 9.41 -4.06 -11.13
N VAL A 233 8.36 -4.70 -11.65
CA VAL A 233 7.31 -4.02 -12.42
C VAL A 233 6.52 -3.06 -11.53
N GLU A 234 6.17 -3.48 -10.31
CA GLU A 234 5.49 -2.62 -9.32
C GLU A 234 6.32 -1.36 -9.02
N ALA A 235 7.61 -1.52 -8.69
CA ALA A 235 8.51 -0.40 -8.43
C ALA A 235 8.66 0.51 -9.65
N SER A 236 8.64 -0.05 -10.87
CA SER A 236 8.67 0.75 -12.09
C SER A 236 7.44 1.64 -12.21
N TRP A 237 6.25 1.12 -11.90
CA TRP A 237 5.02 1.92 -11.88
C TRP A 237 5.02 2.99 -10.78
N GLN A 238 5.51 2.67 -9.58
CA GLN A 238 5.68 3.64 -8.50
C GLN A 238 6.55 4.82 -8.95
N ASN A 239 7.69 4.54 -9.59
CA ASN A 239 8.58 5.58 -10.13
C ASN A 239 7.87 6.42 -11.21
N VAL A 240 7.11 5.80 -12.11
CA VAL A 240 6.33 6.54 -13.14
C VAL A 240 5.35 7.51 -12.48
N PHE A 241 4.60 7.05 -11.48
CA PHE A 241 3.62 7.89 -10.78
C PHE A 241 4.27 8.99 -9.93
N GLU A 242 5.43 8.72 -9.34
CA GLU A 242 6.24 9.73 -8.67
C GLU A 242 6.75 10.79 -9.67
N MET A 243 7.21 10.36 -10.86
CA MET A 243 7.58 11.29 -11.94
C MET A 243 6.40 12.14 -12.40
N CYS A 244 5.18 11.59 -12.47
CA CYS A 244 3.97 12.37 -12.74
C CYS A 244 3.73 13.43 -11.66
N SER A 245 3.94 13.09 -10.39
CA SER A 245 3.83 14.02 -9.27
C SER A 245 4.83 15.17 -9.43
N TYR A 246 6.13 14.89 -9.64
CA TYR A 246 7.13 15.93 -9.85
C TYR A 246 6.86 16.76 -11.11
N THR A 247 6.48 16.12 -12.21
CA THR A 247 6.14 16.82 -13.46
C THR A 247 4.99 17.79 -13.25
N SER A 248 3.98 17.43 -12.45
CA SER A 248 2.87 18.34 -12.12
C SER A 248 3.36 19.61 -11.43
N THR A 249 4.35 19.51 -10.53
CA THR A 249 4.92 20.66 -9.82
C THR A 249 5.84 21.52 -10.69
N ILE A 250 6.44 20.94 -11.73
CA ILE A 250 7.22 21.69 -12.73
C ILE A 250 6.27 22.52 -13.60
N ILE A 251 5.16 21.92 -14.04
CA ILE A 251 4.13 22.60 -14.84
C ILE A 251 3.45 23.70 -14.01
N PHE A 252 3.10 23.39 -12.76
CA PHE A 252 2.45 24.31 -11.81
C PHE A 252 3.45 24.79 -10.76
N SER A 253 4.41 25.61 -11.19
CA SER A 253 5.55 26.02 -10.36
C SER A 253 5.22 27.09 -9.30
N SER A 254 4.10 27.79 -9.45
CA SER A 254 3.71 28.88 -8.54
C SER A 254 2.88 28.38 -7.35
N PRO A 255 3.10 28.88 -6.11
CA PRO A 255 2.32 28.48 -4.93
C PRO A 255 0.80 28.72 -5.07
N SER A 256 0.40 29.74 -5.84
CA SER A 256 -1.02 30.01 -6.14
C SER A 256 -1.68 28.91 -6.97
N GLN A 257 -0.90 28.20 -7.80
CA GLN A 257 -1.36 27.10 -8.64
C GLN A 257 -1.28 25.74 -7.95
N PHE A 258 -0.83 25.69 -6.69
CA PHE A 258 -0.63 24.46 -5.95
C PHE A 258 -1.90 23.61 -5.80
N HIS A 259 -3.08 24.23 -5.91
CA HIS A 259 -4.36 23.54 -5.98
C HIS A 259 -4.42 22.45 -7.07
N ASN A 260 -3.76 22.63 -8.22
CA ASN A 260 -3.76 21.65 -9.31
C ASN A 260 -2.99 20.35 -8.94
N PRO A 261 -1.73 20.41 -8.47
CA PRO A 261 -1.05 19.23 -7.91
C PRO A 261 -1.81 18.55 -6.75
N THR A 262 -2.47 19.33 -5.88
CA THR A 262 -3.30 18.72 -4.82
C THR A 262 -4.50 17.96 -5.37
N ALA A 263 -5.14 18.48 -6.44
CA ALA A 263 -6.22 17.80 -7.14
C ALA A 263 -5.75 16.46 -7.73
N LEU A 264 -4.59 16.48 -8.41
CA LEU A 264 -3.97 15.28 -8.99
C LEU A 264 -3.80 14.19 -7.92
N SER A 265 -3.28 14.57 -6.74
CA SER A 265 -3.07 13.63 -5.64
C SER A 265 -4.39 13.00 -5.17
N VAL A 266 -5.44 13.80 -4.92
CA VAL A 266 -6.74 13.29 -4.47
C VAL A 266 -7.38 12.39 -5.55
N THR A 267 -7.25 12.76 -6.83
CA THR A 267 -7.76 11.92 -7.93
C THR A 267 -7.03 10.59 -8.03
N ALA A 268 -5.71 10.56 -7.84
CA ALA A 268 -4.93 9.34 -7.82
C ALA A 268 -5.36 8.41 -6.67
N VAL A 269 -5.54 8.95 -5.45
CA VAL A 269 -6.05 8.18 -4.31
C VAL A 269 -7.48 7.69 -4.55
N PHE A 270 -8.34 8.49 -5.19
CA PHE A 270 -9.68 8.07 -5.56
C PHE A 270 -9.67 6.89 -6.56
N PHE A 271 -8.84 6.95 -7.60
CA PHE A 271 -8.70 5.83 -8.54
C PHE A 271 -8.09 4.59 -7.89
N ALA A 272 -7.11 4.75 -7.00
CA ALA A 272 -6.57 3.66 -6.18
C ALA A 272 -7.69 3.03 -5.34
N TRP A 273 -8.53 3.85 -4.70
CA TRP A 273 -9.67 3.38 -3.92
C TRP A 273 -10.70 2.63 -4.76
N LEU A 274 -11.04 3.13 -5.96
CA LEU A 274 -11.96 2.44 -6.87
C LEU A 274 -11.40 1.09 -7.33
N LEU A 275 -10.12 1.04 -7.70
CA LEU A 275 -9.45 -0.18 -8.13
C LEU A 275 -9.41 -1.22 -7.01
N TYR A 276 -8.97 -0.81 -5.82
CA TYR A 276 -8.91 -1.67 -4.65
C TYR A 276 -10.31 -2.15 -4.21
N SER A 277 -11.30 -1.25 -4.22
CA SER A 277 -12.69 -1.60 -3.90
C SER A 277 -13.25 -2.63 -4.88
N SER A 278 -12.95 -2.47 -6.18
CA SER A 278 -13.34 -3.43 -7.21
C SER A 278 -12.69 -4.79 -6.99
N PHE A 279 -11.43 -4.81 -6.56
CA PHE A 279 -10.72 -6.04 -6.16
C PHE A 279 -11.38 -6.73 -4.96
N VAL A 280 -11.69 -5.98 -3.90
CA VAL A 280 -12.39 -6.53 -2.72
C VAL A 280 -13.76 -7.08 -3.11
N LYS A 281 -14.51 -6.36 -3.96
CA LYS A 281 -15.80 -6.82 -4.46
C LYS A 281 -15.66 -8.10 -5.28
N LYS A 282 -14.67 -8.21 -6.17
CA LYS A 282 -14.43 -9.40 -6.99
C LYS A 282 -14.03 -10.62 -6.14
N ARG A 283 -13.25 -10.42 -5.07
CA ARG A 283 -12.83 -11.49 -4.15
C ARG A 283 -13.96 -12.00 -3.24
N ARG A 284 -14.97 -11.17 -2.92
CA ARG A 284 -16.02 -11.51 -1.92
C ARG A 284 -17.45 -11.58 -2.45
N GLY A 285 -17.76 -10.97 -3.58
CA GLY A 285 -19.13 -10.76 -4.08
C GLY A 285 -19.87 -9.57 -3.43
N HIS A 286 -19.50 -9.12 -2.21
CA HIS A 286 -20.14 -8.01 -1.47
C HIS A 286 -19.13 -7.17 -0.66
N LEU A 287 -19.37 -5.86 -0.53
CA LEU A 287 -18.47 -4.87 0.11
C LEU A 287 -18.71 -4.69 1.63
N VAL A 288 -19.93 -4.95 2.12
CA VAL A 288 -20.35 -4.71 3.50
C VAL A 288 -20.86 -6.01 4.11
N HIS A 289 -20.33 -6.37 5.27
CA HIS A 289 -20.84 -7.50 6.05
C HIS A 289 -21.93 -6.97 6.98
N TRP A 290 -23.20 -7.19 6.64
CA TRP A 290 -24.25 -7.08 7.65
C TRP A 290 -24.01 -8.19 8.67
N PRO A 291 -23.88 -7.89 9.97
CA PRO A 291 -23.72 -8.92 10.98
C PRO A 291 -24.92 -9.87 10.90
N THR A 292 -24.68 -11.17 11.12
CA THR A 292 -25.66 -12.27 11.00
C THR A 292 -26.89 -12.11 11.92
N CYS A 293 -26.89 -11.11 12.81
CA CYS A 293 -28.04 -10.69 13.61
C CYS A 293 -29.07 -9.84 12.84
N MET A 294 -28.73 -9.33 11.65
CA MET A 294 -29.60 -8.54 10.78
C MET A 294 -29.84 -9.24 9.43
N SER A 295 -29.81 -10.58 9.39
CA SER A 295 -30.30 -11.28 8.20
C SER A 295 -31.83 -11.13 8.14
N PRO A 296 -32.42 -10.78 6.98
CA PRO A 296 -33.86 -10.66 6.83
C PRO A 296 -34.59 -11.96 7.17
N GLU A 297 -33.94 -13.13 7.01
CA GLU A 297 -34.45 -14.43 7.48
C GLU A 297 -34.69 -14.48 8.99
N LYS A 298 -33.78 -13.93 9.81
CA LYS A 298 -33.95 -13.92 11.27
C LYS A 298 -34.92 -12.85 11.75
N GLN A 299 -34.98 -11.70 11.08
CA GLN A 299 -36.01 -10.69 11.37
C GLN A 299 -37.41 -11.24 11.06
N GLN A 300 -37.57 -11.96 9.96
CA GLN A 300 -38.83 -12.60 9.61
C GLN A 300 -39.21 -13.69 10.64
N ALA A 301 -38.25 -14.55 11.02
CA ALA A 301 -38.49 -15.57 12.05
C ALA A 301 -38.84 -14.98 13.43
N THR A 302 -38.18 -13.90 13.85
CA THR A 302 -38.52 -13.21 15.12
C THR A 302 -39.88 -12.51 15.06
N ILE A 303 -40.26 -11.96 13.90
CA ILE A 303 -41.59 -11.37 13.69
C ILE A 303 -42.66 -12.47 13.72
N ASP A 304 -42.44 -13.59 13.05
CA ASP A 304 -43.38 -14.71 12.99
C ASP A 304 -43.57 -15.36 14.38
N GLU A 305 -42.49 -15.53 15.17
CA GLU A 305 -42.58 -15.98 16.59
C GLU A 305 -43.38 -14.99 17.47
N LEU A 306 -43.25 -13.68 17.24
CA LEU A 306 -44.02 -12.65 17.95
C LEU A 306 -45.51 -12.67 17.57
N PHE A 307 -45.86 -13.06 16.35
CA PHE A 307 -47.25 -13.19 15.90
C PHE A 307 -47.90 -14.52 16.33
N GLU A 308 -47.14 -15.62 16.44
CA GLU A 308 -47.64 -16.90 16.95
C GLU A 308 -47.81 -16.94 18.48
N ALA A 309 -47.06 -16.13 19.23
CA ALA A 309 -47.17 -16.03 20.69
C ALA A 309 -48.37 -15.18 21.18
N GLY A 310 -49.29 -14.78 20.28
CA GLY A 310 -50.56 -14.14 20.64
C GLY A 310 -51.51 -15.13 21.36
N PRO A 311 -52.29 -14.68 22.37
CA PRO A 311 -52.95 -15.58 23.30
C PRO A 311 -54.02 -16.44 22.59
N SER A 312 -53.73 -17.73 22.46
CA SER A 312 -54.74 -18.72 22.06
C SER A 312 -55.81 -18.80 23.15
N ARG A 313 -57.05 -18.56 22.71
CA ARG A 313 -58.25 -18.50 23.53
C ARG A 313 -58.36 -19.70 24.47
N ARG A 314 -58.42 -19.40 25.77
CA ARG A 314 -58.97 -20.25 26.82
C ARG A 314 -60.36 -20.74 26.40
N ARG A 315 -60.46 -22.00 25.96
CA ARG A 315 -61.70 -22.78 25.93
C ARG A 315 -61.54 -23.93 26.91
N GLU A 316 -61.92 -23.70 28.15
CA GLU A 316 -62.38 -24.77 29.04
C GLU A 316 -63.76 -24.35 29.53
N GLY A 317 -64.75 -25.15 29.15
CA GLY A 317 -66.08 -25.17 29.73
C GLY A 317 -66.26 -26.52 30.43
N LEU A 318 -67.16 -26.48 31.41
CA LEU A 318 -67.57 -27.50 32.40
C LEU A 318 -66.75 -27.50 33.68
#